data_AF-E6KYE4-F1
#
_entry.id   AF-E6KYE4-F1
#
_cell.length_a   1.000
_cell.length_b   1.000
_cell.length_c   1.000
_cell.angle_alpha   90.00
_cell.angle_beta   90.00
_cell.angle_gamma   90.00
#
_symmetry.space_group_name_H-M   'P 1'
#
loop_
_entity.id
_entity.type
_entity.pdbx_description
1 polymer ?
#
loop_
_entity_poly.entity_id
_entity_poly.type
_entity_poly.pdbx_seq_one_letter_code
_entity_poly.pdbx_strand_id
1 'polypeptide(L)'
;MRLKMEYVTISKSEHDFLVTQAKRMKFISGYRPTLMEETDTGEYSITVSTMGIIDTLRYSKGIECIDLAIKDIREMQQVFWIFEPTEIYAGRTIEEILNEFFSEEDRKEILKDNLYGPVDLNEKFPVKEDIGSIAVEKTIKELLDEMVVFPDVVLSSYS
;
A
#
# COMPACT_ATOMS: atom_id res chain seq x y z
N MET A 1 16.79 18.95 28.47
CA MET A 1 17.39 17.60 28.42
C MET A 1 17.59 17.27 26.94
N ARG A 2 18.83 17.20 26.44
CA ARG A 2 19.09 16.82 25.04
C ARG A 2 19.08 15.29 24.95
N LEU A 3 18.11 14.73 24.21
CA LEU A 3 18.12 13.31 23.86
C LEU A 3 19.36 13.05 23.00
N LYS A 4 20.24 12.13 23.43
CA LYS A 4 21.28 11.60 22.55
C LYS A 4 20.58 10.65 21.57
N MET A 5 20.62 10.97 20.27
CA MET A 5 20.29 9.97 19.25
C MET A 5 21.44 8.96 19.20
N GLU A 6 21.09 7.69 19.33
CA GLU A 6 21.98 6.57 19.07
C GLU A 6 21.77 6.10 17.63
N TYR A 7 22.86 5.92 16.89
CA TYR A 7 22.81 5.44 15.50
C TYR A 7 23.30 4.00 15.46
N VAL A 8 22.55 3.14 14.77
CA VAL A 8 22.94 1.75 14.48
C VAL A 8 23.23 1.66 12.98
N THR A 9 24.37 1.08 12.62
CA THR A 9 24.74 0.84 11.21
C THR A 9 24.57 -0.65 10.92
N ILE A 10 23.83 -0.97 9.87
CA ILE A 10 23.60 -2.34 9.39
C ILE A 10 24.02 -2.48 7.93
N SER A 11 24.21 -3.71 7.47
CA SER A 11 24.47 -4.00 6.06
C SER A 11 23.22 -3.70 5.21
N LYS A 12 23.41 -3.37 3.93
CA LYS A 12 22.29 -3.18 3.00
C LYS A 12 21.40 -4.43 2.90
N SER A 13 22.00 -5.63 2.84
CA SER A 13 21.24 -6.89 2.80
C SER A 13 20.36 -7.10 4.03
N GLU A 14 20.86 -6.71 5.21
CA GLU A 14 20.11 -6.81 6.46
C GLU A 14 18.98 -5.77 6.50
N HIS A 15 19.24 -4.54 6.07
CA HIS A 15 18.21 -3.52 5.88
C HIS A 15 17.10 -4.01 4.95
N ASP A 16 17.45 -4.50 3.77
CA ASP A 16 16.49 -4.95 2.75
C ASP A 16 15.65 -6.15 3.26
N PHE A 17 16.28 -7.05 4.03
CA PHE A 17 15.58 -8.14 4.70
C PHE A 17 14.55 -7.63 5.73
N LEU A 18 14.94 -6.68 6.58
CA LEU A 18 14.07 -6.09 7.60
C LEU A 18 12.89 -5.32 6.98
N VAL A 19 13.14 -4.53 5.94
CA VAL A 19 12.08 -3.84 5.17
C VAL A 19 11.09 -4.85 4.58
N THR A 20 11.59 -5.96 4.02
CA THR A 20 10.75 -7.03 3.48
C THR A 20 9.89 -7.67 4.58
N GLN A 21 10.45 -7.97 5.75
CA GLN A 21 9.66 -8.51 6.87
C GLN A 21 8.61 -7.51 7.36
N ALA A 22 8.96 -6.23 7.47
CA ALA A 22 8.03 -5.19 7.88
C ALA A 22 6.82 -5.08 6.93
N LYS A 23 7.07 -5.13 5.61
CA LYS A 23 6.00 -5.16 4.59
C LYS A 23 5.08 -6.37 4.76
N ARG A 24 5.63 -7.58 4.95
CA ARG A 24 4.82 -8.79 5.21
C ARG A 24 3.96 -8.66 6.46
N MET A 25 4.51 -8.09 7.54
CA MET A 25 3.77 -7.86 8.79
C MET A 25 2.65 -6.83 8.62
N LYS A 26 2.89 -5.73 7.90
CA LYS A 26 1.86 -4.73 7.58
C LYS A 26 0.72 -5.36 6.77
N PHE A 27 1.04 -6.16 5.76
CA PHE A 27 0.06 -6.89 4.95
C PHE A 27 -0.79 -7.85 5.78
N ILE A 28 -0.16 -8.70 6.61
CA ILE A 28 -0.87 -9.65 7.47
C ILE A 28 -1.77 -8.93 8.48
N SER A 29 -1.28 -7.84 9.07
CA SER A 29 -2.05 -7.05 10.04
C SER A 29 -3.28 -6.38 9.39
N GLY A 30 -3.10 -5.82 8.19
CA GLY A 30 -4.16 -5.11 7.46
C GLY A 30 -5.24 -6.05 6.91
N TYR A 31 -4.83 -7.09 6.18
CA TYR A 31 -5.78 -7.98 5.50
C TYR A 31 -6.21 -9.21 6.30
N ARG A 32 -5.46 -9.59 7.34
CA ARG A 32 -5.70 -10.78 8.16
C ARG A 32 -5.99 -12.03 7.33
N PRO A 33 -5.08 -12.40 6.41
CA PRO A 33 -5.31 -13.50 5.49
C PRO A 33 -5.48 -14.82 6.24
N THR A 34 -6.25 -15.74 5.63
CA THR A 34 -6.31 -17.13 6.09
C THR A 34 -5.17 -17.91 5.47
N LEU A 35 -4.44 -18.66 6.30
CA LEU A 35 -3.31 -19.51 5.89
C LEU A 35 -3.64 -20.96 6.22
N MET A 36 -3.47 -21.85 5.24
CA MET A 36 -3.67 -23.29 5.42
C MET A 36 -2.53 -24.06 4.75
N GLU A 37 -1.98 -25.06 5.43
CA GLU A 37 -1.00 -25.98 4.85
C GLU A 37 -1.74 -27.18 4.24
N GLU A 38 -1.47 -27.45 2.97
CA GLU A 38 -1.98 -28.63 2.26
C GLU A 38 -1.10 -29.85 2.63
N THR A 39 -1.70 -30.81 3.33
CA THR A 39 -0.97 -31.96 3.90
C THR A 39 -0.36 -32.88 2.85
N ASP A 40 -0.93 -32.92 1.65
CA ASP A 40 -0.51 -33.84 0.59
C ASP A 40 0.67 -33.31 -0.23
N THR A 41 0.80 -31.98 -0.34
CA THR A 41 1.86 -31.33 -1.15
C THR A 41 2.90 -30.61 -0.29
N GLY A 42 2.57 -30.30 0.97
CA GLY A 42 3.37 -29.42 1.83
C GLY A 42 3.39 -27.96 1.37
N GLU A 43 2.46 -27.57 0.50
CA GLU A 43 2.29 -26.19 0.04
C GLU A 43 1.36 -25.42 0.99
N TYR A 44 1.60 -24.13 1.14
CA TYR A 44 0.73 -23.23 1.88
C TYR A 44 -0.20 -22.53 0.91
N SER A 45 -1.49 -22.53 1.23
CA SER A 45 -2.46 -21.63 0.64
C SER A 45 -2.62 -20.37 1.47
N ILE A 46 -2.68 -19.22 0.80
CA ILE A 46 -3.07 -17.95 1.41
C ILE A 46 -4.30 -17.43 0.70
N THR A 47 -5.31 -17.05 1.48
CA THR A 47 -6.51 -16.37 0.99
C THR A 47 -6.61 -15.01 1.64
N VAL A 48 -6.65 -13.96 0.83
CA VAL A 48 -7.05 -12.62 1.25
C VAL A 48 -8.47 -12.41 0.78
N SER A 49 -9.34 -11.98 1.70
CA SER A 49 -10.70 -11.59 1.35
C SER A 49 -11.11 -10.30 2.02
N THR A 50 -11.55 -9.33 1.24
CA THR A 50 -12.12 -8.08 1.73
C THR A 50 -13.62 -8.13 1.54
N MET A 51 -14.38 -7.88 2.62
CA MET A 51 -15.85 -7.90 2.60
C MET A 51 -16.48 -9.18 2.01
N GLY A 52 -15.81 -10.33 2.17
CA GLY A 52 -16.30 -11.63 1.70
C GLY A 52 -16.01 -11.95 0.23
N ILE A 53 -15.29 -11.09 -0.49
CA ILE A 53 -14.79 -11.36 -1.84
C ILE A 53 -13.36 -11.86 -1.72
N ILE A 54 -13.03 -12.99 -2.36
CA ILE A 54 -11.65 -13.47 -2.43
C ILE A 54 -10.88 -12.58 -3.40
N ASP A 55 -9.89 -11.89 -2.86
CA ASP A 55 -9.08 -10.94 -3.60
C ASP A 55 -7.83 -11.62 -4.16
N THR A 56 -7.24 -12.52 -3.40
CA THR A 56 -6.19 -13.42 -3.90
C THR A 56 -6.26 -14.77 -3.21
N LEU A 57 -5.98 -15.81 -4.00
CA LEU A 57 -5.73 -17.18 -3.56
C LEU A 57 -4.42 -17.63 -4.21
N ARG A 58 -3.44 -18.01 -3.39
CA ARG A 58 -2.14 -18.51 -3.88
C ARG A 58 -1.75 -19.79 -3.16
N TYR A 59 -0.99 -20.62 -3.86
CA TYR A 59 -0.35 -21.83 -3.34
C TYR A 59 1.16 -21.68 -3.56
N SER A 60 1.96 -21.81 -2.51
CA SER A 60 3.43 -21.79 -2.61
C SER A 60 4.08 -22.39 -1.37
N LYS A 61 5.40 -22.56 -1.40
CA LYS A 61 6.17 -23.07 -0.26
C LYS A 61 6.56 -21.94 0.70
N GLY A 62 6.21 -22.11 1.97
CA GLY A 62 6.58 -21.21 3.05
C GLY A 62 6.16 -19.75 2.82
N ILE A 63 7.08 -18.83 3.11
CA ILE A 63 6.80 -17.38 3.18
C ILE A 63 6.58 -16.73 1.79
N GLU A 64 7.02 -17.38 0.71
CA GLU A 64 6.87 -16.87 -0.66
C GLU A 64 5.39 -16.71 -1.07
N CYS A 65 4.50 -17.47 -0.44
CA CYS A 65 3.05 -17.35 -0.66
C CYS A 65 2.54 -15.94 -0.31
N ILE A 66 3.08 -15.33 0.75
CA ILE A 66 2.72 -13.97 1.18
C ILE A 66 3.27 -12.93 0.18
N ASP A 67 4.50 -13.11 -0.31
CA ASP A 67 5.08 -12.17 -1.27
C ASP A 67 4.30 -12.14 -2.59
N LEU A 68 3.86 -13.31 -3.06
CA LEU A 68 3.01 -13.42 -4.24
C LEU A 68 1.66 -12.76 -4.01
N ALA A 69 1.03 -12.99 -2.85
CA ALA A 69 -0.24 -12.35 -2.51
C ALA A 69 -0.13 -10.82 -2.42
N ILE A 70 0.96 -10.29 -1.84
CA ILE A 70 1.24 -8.85 -1.83
C ILE A 70 1.34 -8.32 -3.27
N LYS A 71 2.09 -9.03 -4.13
CA LYS A 71 2.25 -8.64 -5.53
C LYS A 71 0.91 -8.57 -6.25
N ASP A 72 0.07 -9.59 -6.11
CA ASP A 72 -1.25 -9.62 -6.76
C ASP A 72 -2.12 -8.44 -6.32
N ILE A 73 -2.20 -8.21 -5.01
CA ILE A 73 -3.00 -7.12 -4.46
C ILE A 73 -2.50 -5.79 -5.04
N ARG A 74 -1.19 -5.58 -5.13
CA ARG A 74 -0.61 -4.36 -5.70
C ARG A 74 -0.92 -4.20 -7.19
N GLU A 75 -0.86 -5.27 -7.97
CA GLU A 75 -1.20 -5.27 -9.41
C GLU A 75 -2.68 -4.95 -9.68
N MET A 76 -3.56 -5.17 -8.71
CA MET A 76 -4.99 -4.82 -8.81
C MET A 76 -5.28 -3.34 -8.53
N GLN A 77 -4.32 -2.57 -8.02
CA GLN A 77 -4.56 -1.19 -7.61
C GLN A 77 -4.49 -0.24 -8.79
N GLN A 78 -5.42 0.70 -8.80
CA GLN A 78 -5.42 1.89 -9.64
C GLN A 78 -5.12 3.11 -8.77
N VAL A 79 -4.64 4.18 -9.40
CA VAL A 79 -4.27 5.41 -8.70
C VAL A 79 -5.04 6.58 -9.25
N PHE A 80 -5.62 7.35 -8.33
CA PHE A 80 -6.44 8.51 -8.64
C PHE A 80 -5.99 9.71 -7.83
N TRP A 81 -5.98 10.88 -8.44
CA TRP A 81 -6.06 12.13 -7.70
C TRP A 81 -7.53 12.42 -7.40
N ILE A 82 -7.82 13.04 -6.25
CA ILE A 82 -9.18 13.40 -5.82
C ILE A 82 -9.17 14.83 -5.27
N PHE A 83 -10.11 15.67 -5.69
CA PHE A 83 -10.16 17.13 -5.50
C PHE A 83 -8.97 17.89 -6.12
N GLU A 84 -7.75 17.58 -5.69
CA GLU A 84 -6.53 18.23 -6.13
C GLU A 84 -5.54 17.21 -6.69
N PRO A 85 -4.74 17.54 -7.72
CA PRO A 85 -3.72 16.65 -8.28
C PRO A 85 -2.66 16.16 -7.28
N THR A 86 -2.53 16.82 -6.13
CA THR A 86 -1.59 16.50 -5.05
C THR A 86 -2.18 15.60 -3.96
N GLU A 87 -3.48 15.30 -4.02
CA GLU A 87 -4.17 14.38 -3.12
C GLU A 87 -4.42 13.07 -3.85
N ILE A 88 -3.48 12.13 -3.69
CA ILE A 88 -3.37 10.92 -4.49
C ILE A 88 -3.65 9.69 -3.64
N TYR A 89 -4.52 8.83 -4.13
CA TYR A 89 -5.01 7.65 -3.45
C TYR A 89 -4.85 6.42 -4.35
N ALA A 90 -4.68 5.26 -3.72
CA ALA A 90 -4.64 3.97 -4.40
C ALA A 90 -5.73 3.05 -3.88
N GLY A 91 -6.41 2.38 -4.79
CA GLY A 91 -7.48 1.43 -4.53
C GLY A 91 -7.84 0.72 -5.83
N ARG A 92 -8.64 -0.35 -5.77
CA ARG A 92 -9.03 -1.11 -6.98
C ARG A 92 -9.93 -0.31 -7.89
N THR A 93 -10.76 0.53 -7.28
CA THR A 93 -11.76 1.37 -7.94
C THR A 93 -11.84 2.73 -7.25
N ILE A 94 -12.36 3.73 -7.96
CA ILE A 94 -12.62 5.03 -7.35
C ILE A 94 -13.67 4.90 -6.24
N GLU A 95 -14.69 4.07 -6.42
CA GLU A 95 -15.76 3.85 -5.44
C GLU A 95 -15.23 3.28 -4.12
N GLU A 96 -14.27 2.36 -4.18
CA GLU A 96 -13.61 1.81 -2.98
C GLU A 96 -12.89 2.91 -2.18
N ILE A 97 -12.09 3.74 -2.85
CA ILE A 97 -11.36 4.85 -2.22
C ILE A 97 -12.34 5.85 -1.61
N LEU A 98 -13.36 6.24 -2.38
CA LEU A 98 -14.40 7.16 -1.96
C LEU A 98 -15.16 6.64 -0.74
N ASN A 99 -15.41 5.33 -0.67
CA ASN A 99 -16.10 4.72 0.45
C ASN A 99 -15.30 4.72 1.75
N GLU A 100 -13.98 4.58 1.66
CA GLU A 100 -13.08 4.53 2.83
C GLU A 100 -12.77 5.93 3.38
N PHE A 101 -12.41 6.88 2.51
CA PHE A 101 -11.80 8.14 2.96
C PHE A 101 -12.74 9.35 3.02
N PHE A 102 -13.90 9.29 2.35
CA PHE A 102 -14.75 10.46 2.14
C PHE A 102 -16.15 10.29 2.72
N SER A 103 -16.77 11.40 3.13
CA SER A 103 -18.16 11.37 3.61
C SER A 103 -19.15 11.15 2.46
N GLU A 104 -20.39 10.73 2.74
CA GLU A 104 -21.40 10.52 1.69
C GLU A 104 -21.68 11.80 0.88
N GLU A 105 -21.57 12.98 1.51
CA GLU A 105 -21.73 14.28 0.85
C GLU A 105 -20.58 14.55 -0.13
N ASP A 106 -19.34 14.37 0.32
CA ASP A 106 -18.15 14.54 -0.53
C ASP A 106 -18.18 13.58 -1.71
N ARG A 107 -18.55 12.31 -1.49
CA ARG A 107 -18.65 11.30 -2.56
C ARG A 107 -19.60 11.75 -3.67
N LYS A 108 -20.76 12.34 -3.30
CA LYS A 108 -21.75 12.85 -4.26
C LYS A 108 -21.19 14.02 -5.05
N GLU A 109 -20.48 14.93 -4.40
CA GLU A 109 -19.83 16.07 -5.05
C GLU A 109 -18.75 15.60 -6.04
N ILE A 110 -17.81 14.77 -5.58
CA ILE A 110 -16.69 14.27 -6.38
C ILE A 110 -17.19 13.56 -7.65
N LEU A 111 -18.19 12.69 -7.52
CA LEU A 111 -18.74 11.95 -8.66
C LEU A 111 -19.55 12.84 -9.60
N LYS A 112 -20.31 13.80 -9.07
CA LYS A 112 -21.15 14.69 -9.88
C LYS A 112 -20.31 15.68 -10.69
N ASP A 113 -19.30 16.26 -10.06
CA ASP A 113 -18.49 17.33 -10.63
C ASP A 113 -17.19 16.79 -11.26
N ASN A 114 -16.98 15.46 -11.26
CA ASN A 114 -15.80 14.75 -11.77
C ASN A 114 -14.49 15.27 -11.17
N LEU A 115 -14.46 15.43 -9.85
CA LEU A 115 -13.30 15.94 -9.10
C LEU A 115 -12.30 14.82 -8.80
N TYR A 116 -12.02 13.98 -9.79
CA TYR A 116 -11.03 12.92 -9.69
C TYR A 116 -10.52 12.53 -11.08
N GLY A 117 -9.37 11.88 -11.14
CA GLY A 117 -8.82 11.38 -12.39
C GLY A 117 -7.59 10.50 -12.23
N PRO A 118 -7.15 9.83 -13.30
CA PRO A 118 -5.97 8.97 -13.27
C PRO A 118 -4.70 9.79 -13.05
N VAL A 119 -3.68 9.14 -12.48
CA VAL A 119 -2.34 9.71 -12.24
C VAL A 119 -1.30 8.97 -13.08
N ASP A 120 -0.34 9.69 -13.67
CA ASP A 120 0.82 9.05 -14.31
C ASP A 120 1.77 8.52 -13.23
N LEU A 121 2.01 7.21 -13.25
CA LEU A 121 2.87 6.55 -12.27
C LEU A 121 4.34 7.03 -12.32
N ASN A 122 4.77 7.65 -13.42
CA ASN A 122 6.11 8.21 -13.57
C ASN A 122 6.20 9.69 -13.15
N GLU A 123 5.07 10.31 -12.80
CA GLU A 123 5.05 11.67 -12.28
C GLU A 123 5.78 11.72 -10.94
N LYS A 124 6.57 12.77 -10.75
CA LYS A 124 7.45 12.95 -9.59
C LYS A 124 6.89 14.00 -8.65
N PHE A 125 6.96 13.67 -7.36
CA PHE A 125 6.56 14.57 -6.30
C PHE A 125 7.68 14.72 -5.27
N PRO A 126 7.85 15.92 -4.69
CA PRO A 126 8.75 16.11 -3.56
C PRO A 126 8.12 15.50 -2.30
N VAL A 127 8.71 14.45 -1.77
CA VAL A 127 8.22 13.74 -0.58
C VAL A 127 9.19 13.95 0.59
N LYS A 128 8.65 14.22 1.77
CA LYS A 128 9.43 14.26 3.02
C LYS A 128 9.16 12.97 3.78
N GLU A 129 10.22 12.29 4.17
CA GLU A 129 10.12 11.06 4.95
C GLU A 129 9.89 11.37 6.44
N ASP A 130 10.25 12.56 6.92
CA ASP A 130 10.06 12.99 8.31
C ASP A 130 9.97 14.52 8.48
N ILE A 131 9.43 14.95 9.63
CA ILE A 131 9.38 16.38 10.00
C ILE A 131 10.81 16.93 10.10
N GLY A 132 11.14 17.85 9.18
CA GLY A 132 12.46 18.48 9.10
C GLY A 132 13.45 17.76 8.17
N SER A 133 13.03 16.71 7.47
CA SER A 133 13.86 16.07 6.44
C SER A 133 13.92 16.92 5.16
N ILE A 134 14.97 16.69 4.36
CA ILE A 134 15.06 17.24 3.00
C ILE A 134 14.03 16.50 2.14
N ALA A 135 13.30 17.22 1.29
CA ALA A 135 12.39 16.61 0.34
C ALA A 135 13.19 15.83 -0.72
N VAL A 136 12.81 14.59 -0.96
CA VAL A 136 13.38 13.72 -2.00
C VAL A 136 12.33 13.54 -3.08
N GLU A 137 12.74 13.66 -4.35
CA GLU A 137 11.82 13.35 -5.45
C GLU A 137 11.57 11.85 -5.50
N LYS A 138 10.30 11.46 -5.40
CA LYS A 138 9.84 10.09 -5.66
C LYS A 138 8.76 10.10 -6.72
N THR A 139 8.74 9.07 -7.55
CA THR A 139 7.63 8.79 -8.46
C THR A 139 6.46 8.18 -7.71
N ILE A 140 5.25 8.34 -8.24
CA ILE A 140 4.07 7.64 -7.70
C ILE A 140 4.27 6.13 -7.69
N LYS A 141 4.94 5.57 -8.71
CA LYS A 141 5.31 4.15 -8.73
C LYS A 141 6.16 3.74 -7.54
N GLU A 142 7.18 4.52 -7.19
CA GLU A 142 8.06 4.23 -6.05
C GLU A 142 7.28 4.28 -4.72
N LEU A 143 6.34 5.21 -4.58
CA LEU A 143 5.46 5.28 -3.39
C LEU A 143 4.54 4.05 -3.31
N LEU A 144 3.93 3.64 -4.41
CA LEU A 144 3.12 2.41 -4.46
C LEU A 144 3.95 1.14 -4.20
N ASP A 145 5.25 1.15 -4.54
CA ASP A 145 6.18 0.05 -4.24
C ASP A 145 6.41 -0.14 -2.74
N GLU A 146 6.19 0.90 -1.94
CA GLU A 146 6.28 0.87 -0.49
C GLU A 146 4.98 0.39 0.19
N MET A 147 3.83 0.52 -0.50
CA MET A 147 2.50 0.19 0.01
C MET A 147 2.15 -1.29 -0.16
N VAL A 148 1.45 -1.83 0.84
CA VAL A 148 1.01 -3.25 0.88
C VAL A 148 -0.39 -3.42 1.45
N VAL A 149 -1.09 -2.33 1.75
CA VAL A 149 -2.48 -2.32 2.24
C VAL A 149 -3.22 -1.24 1.48
N PHE A 150 -4.43 -1.55 1.06
CA PHE A 150 -5.28 -0.72 0.20
C PHE A 150 -6.77 -0.90 0.59
N PRO A 151 -7.63 0.09 0.32
CA PRO A 151 -7.28 1.40 -0.26
C PRO A 151 -6.49 2.25 0.76
N ASP A 152 -5.60 3.12 0.29
CA ASP A 152 -4.76 3.96 1.16
C ASP A 152 -4.29 5.23 0.43
N VAL A 153 -3.86 6.22 1.20
CA VAL A 153 -3.33 7.49 0.70
C VAL A 153 -1.90 7.28 0.20
N VAL A 154 -1.64 7.64 -1.05
CA VAL A 154 -0.29 7.56 -1.65
C VAL A 154 0.50 8.83 -1.36
N LEU A 155 -0.16 9.98 -1.53
CA LEU A 155 0.43 11.30 -1.32
C LEU A 155 -0.68 12.26 -0.88
N SER A 156 -0.37 13.10 0.10
CA SER A 156 -1.23 14.21 0.51
C SER A 156 -0.36 15.38 0.92
N SER A 157 -0.80 16.59 0.58
CA SER A 157 -0.13 17.84 0.95
C SER A 157 -0.26 18.15 2.45
N TYR A 158 -1.14 17.44 3.14
CA TYR A 158 -1.45 17.62 4.56
C TYR A 158 -0.62 16.72 5.49
N SER A 159 0.27 15.89 4.94
CA SER A 159 1.08 14.90 5.67
C SER A 159 2.58 15.12 5.48
#